data_AF-A0A9E1XNZ1-F1
#
_entry.id   AF-A0A9E1XNZ1-F1
#
_cell.length_a   1.000
_cell.length_b   1.000
_cell.length_c   1.000
_cell.angle_alpha   90.00
_cell.angle_beta   90.00
_cell.angle_gamma   90.00
#
_symmetry.space_group_name_H-M   'P 1'
#
loop_
_entity.id
_entity.type
_entity.pdbx_description
1 polymer ?
#
loop_
_entity_poly.entity_id
_entity_poly.type
_entity_poly.pdbx_seq_one_letter_code
_entity_poly.pdbx_strand_id
1 'polypeptide(L)'
;MAQVQTSMALRIVQVDALARVFPDREPVPMQRGEPVAVPRGGSAAFQFVLSSAKAGSAKLSVQALRTEEGHALAGTVTIYEAVPVTVEANTRQAGTAVGKPAEERHRPFQIREAPFDVAEALAATDTVRLQPKVHSAILCDVQVAPTASPGRYRGALEVACGGQTFTSPLELEVYPVQLPKDSLFSSSHWF
;
A
#
# COMPACT_ATOMS: atom_id res chain seq x y z
N MET A 1 4.13 23.84 32.88
CA MET A 1 3.50 22.52 32.63
C MET A 1 2.76 22.59 31.31
N ALA A 2 3.36 22.09 30.23
CA ALA A 2 2.70 22.05 28.93
C ALA A 2 1.66 20.91 28.94
N GLN A 3 0.40 21.25 28.64
CA GLN A 3 -0.66 20.27 28.47
C GLN A 3 -0.32 19.36 27.28
N VAL A 4 -0.10 18.08 27.55
CA VAL A 4 -0.07 17.05 26.51
C VAL A 4 -1.51 16.85 26.06
N GLN A 5 -1.86 17.46 24.93
CA GLN A 5 -3.13 17.23 24.27
C GLN A 5 -3.05 15.84 23.61
N THR A 6 -3.57 14.82 24.31
CA THR A 6 -3.81 13.45 23.80
C THR A 6 -4.82 13.49 22.66
N SER A 7 -4.39 13.98 21.50
CA SER A 7 -5.11 13.93 20.24
C SER A 7 -4.64 12.69 19.44
N MET A 8 -5.50 12.20 18.55
CA MET A 8 -5.41 10.89 17.89
C MET A 8 -4.00 10.52 17.43
N ALA A 9 -3.37 9.54 18.07
CA ALA A 9 -2.14 8.97 17.52
C ALA A 9 -2.50 8.01 16.38
N LEU A 10 -2.99 8.55 15.25
CA LEU A 10 -2.94 7.85 13.97
C LEU A 10 -1.46 7.75 13.60
N ARG A 11 -1.03 6.54 13.26
CA ARG A 11 0.31 6.27 12.73
C ARG A 11 0.19 5.84 11.28
N ILE A 12 1.02 6.46 10.43
CA ILE A 12 1.16 6.09 9.02
C ILE A 12 2.56 5.51 8.85
N VAL A 13 2.66 4.28 8.36
CA VAL A 13 3.92 3.60 8.07
C VAL A 13 3.96 3.24 6.60
N GLN A 14 4.89 3.81 5.85
CA GLN A 14 5.16 3.32 4.51
C GLN A 14 5.87 1.97 4.60
N VAL A 15 5.41 1.00 3.83
CA VAL A 15 5.97 -0.35 3.72
C VAL A 15 6.34 -0.62 2.26
N ASP A 16 7.16 -1.64 2.03
CA ASP A 16 7.45 -2.08 0.66
C ASP A 16 6.13 -2.47 -0.05
N ALA A 17 5.99 -2.11 -1.32
CA ALA A 17 4.78 -2.39 -2.11
C ALA A 17 4.54 -3.90 -2.30
N LEU A 18 5.58 -4.73 -2.17
CA LEU A 18 5.53 -6.18 -2.24
C LEU A 18 5.42 -6.84 -0.86
N ALA A 19 5.44 -6.07 0.23
CA ALA A 19 5.28 -6.61 1.57
C ALA A 19 3.84 -7.10 1.79
N ARG A 20 3.71 -8.29 2.38
CA ARG A 20 2.43 -8.75 2.92
C ARG A 20 2.12 -8.00 4.20
N VAL A 21 0.93 -7.39 4.26
CA VAL A 21 0.43 -6.73 5.48
C VAL A 21 -0.56 -7.66 6.16
N PHE A 22 -0.37 -7.88 7.47
CA PHE A 22 -1.30 -8.64 8.30
C PHE A 22 -2.00 -7.67 9.25
N PRO A 23 -3.33 -7.75 9.41
CA PRO A 23 -4.07 -6.80 10.24
C PRO A 23 -3.66 -6.79 11.71
N ASP A 24 -3.06 -7.88 12.20
CA ASP A 24 -2.72 -8.09 13.61
C ASP A 24 -1.20 -8.01 13.89
N ARG A 25 -0.38 -7.68 12.89
CA ARG A 25 1.07 -7.62 13.01
C ARG A 25 1.60 -6.22 12.75
N GLU A 26 2.49 -5.76 13.62
CA GLU A 26 3.18 -4.49 13.41
C GLU A 26 3.87 -4.45 12.03
N PRO A 27 3.64 -3.40 11.23
CA PRO A 27 4.27 -3.28 9.93
C PRO A 27 5.77 -3.07 10.07
N VAL A 28 6.54 -3.68 9.18
CA VAL A 28 7.96 -3.41 9.02
C VAL A 28 8.10 -2.18 8.12
N PRO A 29 8.58 -1.03 8.63
CA PRO A 29 8.73 0.16 7.82
C PRO A 29 9.68 -0.11 6.66
N MET A 30 9.35 0.42 5.48
CA MET A 30 10.27 0.44 4.36
C MET A 30 11.53 1.21 4.78
N GLN A 31 12.71 0.66 4.47
CA GLN A 31 13.93 1.44 4.57
C GLN A 31 13.88 2.54 3.50
N ARG A 32 14.12 3.80 3.89
CA ARG A 32 14.11 4.90 2.92
C ARG A 32 15.12 4.60 1.81
N GLY A 33 14.62 4.50 0.58
CA GLY A 33 15.40 4.29 -0.63
C GLY A 33 15.32 5.48 -1.57
N GLU A 34 15.83 5.27 -2.78
CA GLU A 34 15.64 6.17 -3.91
C GLU A 34 14.14 6.30 -4.27
N PRO A 35 13.74 7.37 -4.98
CA PRO A 35 12.39 7.48 -5.52
C PRO A 35 12.03 6.26 -6.37
N VAL A 36 10.74 5.92 -6.43
CA VAL A 36 10.28 4.83 -7.30
C VAL A 36 10.49 5.23 -8.76
N ALA A 37 11.37 4.51 -9.48
CA ALA A 37 11.65 4.74 -10.88
C ALA A 37 10.48 4.24 -11.75
N VAL A 38 9.99 5.08 -12.65
CA VAL A 38 8.85 4.75 -13.52
C VAL A 38 9.04 5.35 -14.93
N PRO A 39 8.78 4.59 -16.01
CA PRO A 39 8.75 5.15 -17.36
C PRO A 39 7.43 5.91 -17.62
N ARG A 40 7.42 6.77 -18.64
CA ARG A 40 6.17 7.36 -19.15
C ARG A 40 5.24 6.28 -19.69
N GLY A 41 3.96 6.33 -19.34
CA GLY A 41 2.99 5.27 -19.65
C GLY A 41 3.04 4.07 -18.71
N GLY A 42 3.92 4.07 -17.69
CA GLY A 42 3.97 3.06 -16.63
C GLY A 42 3.17 3.45 -15.40
N SER A 43 3.31 2.65 -14.35
CA SER A 43 2.72 2.93 -13.04
C SER A 43 3.69 2.68 -11.89
N ALA A 44 3.42 3.32 -10.76
CA ALA A 44 4.16 3.17 -9.51
C ALA A 44 3.19 2.94 -8.34
N ALA A 45 3.48 1.93 -7.52
CA ALA A 45 2.66 1.57 -6.37
C ALA A 45 3.36 1.96 -5.05
N PHE A 46 2.61 2.58 -4.14
CA PHE A 46 3.08 2.93 -2.80
C PHE A 46 2.13 2.31 -1.77
N GLN A 47 2.67 1.51 -0.85
CA GLN A 47 1.87 0.87 0.18
C GLN A 47 2.12 1.51 1.55
N PHE A 48 1.03 1.77 2.27
CA PHE A 48 1.03 2.36 3.59
C PHE A 48 0.20 1.50 4.54
N VAL A 49 0.58 1.49 5.80
CA VAL A 49 -0.17 0.87 6.89
C VAL A 49 -0.61 1.96 7.84
N LEU A 50 -1.93 2.03 8.05
CA LEU A 50 -2.57 2.92 9.01
C LEU A 50 -2.88 2.13 10.29
N SER A 51 -2.50 2.68 11.43
CA SER A 51 -2.90 2.17 12.73
C SER A 51 -3.34 3.28 13.66
N SER A 52 -4.33 2.98 14.50
CA SER A 52 -4.90 3.92 15.45
C SER A 52 -5.19 3.21 16.76
N ALA A 53 -4.95 3.89 17.88
CA ALA A 53 -5.36 3.40 19.20
C ALA A 53 -6.88 3.49 19.43
N LYS A 54 -7.61 4.20 18.56
CA LYS A 54 -9.07 4.44 18.67
C LYS A 54 -9.79 4.02 17.40
N ALA A 55 -11.01 3.54 17.57
CA ALA A 55 -11.93 3.32 16.47
C ALA A 55 -12.34 4.65 15.83
N GLY A 56 -12.59 4.65 14.53
CA GLY A 56 -13.02 5.85 13.82
C GLY A 56 -13.07 5.65 12.30
N SER A 57 -13.04 6.76 11.59
CA SER A 57 -12.93 6.81 10.14
C SER A 57 -11.86 7.81 9.75
N ALA A 58 -11.09 7.49 8.73
CA ALA A 58 -10.08 8.36 8.15
C ALA A 58 -10.40 8.60 6.68
N LYS A 59 -10.40 9.86 6.26
CA LYS A 59 -10.49 10.24 4.85
C LYS A 59 -9.09 10.26 4.24
N LEU A 60 -8.95 9.74 3.04
CA LEU A 60 -7.72 9.57 2.29
C LEU A 60 -7.72 10.50 1.08
N SER A 61 -6.60 11.15 0.84
CA SER A 61 -6.33 11.90 -0.40
C SER A 61 -4.84 11.83 -0.72
N VAL A 62 -4.46 12.12 -1.96
CA VAL A 62 -3.06 12.29 -2.33
C VAL A 62 -2.85 13.71 -2.83
N GLN A 63 -1.86 14.41 -2.27
CA GLN A 63 -1.46 15.72 -2.76
C GLN A 63 -1.07 15.62 -4.23
N ALA A 64 -1.34 16.68 -5.00
CA ALA A 64 -0.88 16.75 -6.37
C ALA A 64 0.64 16.53 -6.43
N LEU A 65 1.07 15.49 -7.15
CA LEU A 65 2.47 15.18 -7.38
C LEU A 65 3.08 16.26 -8.29
N ARG A 66 4.15 16.91 -7.82
CA ARG A 66 4.79 18.03 -8.53
C ARG A 66 6.30 17.90 -8.58
N THR A 67 6.90 18.42 -9.65
CA THR A 67 8.36 18.63 -9.72
C THR A 67 8.79 19.84 -8.88
N GLU A 68 10.09 20.06 -8.71
CA GLU A 68 10.62 21.24 -8.00
C GLU A 68 10.27 22.55 -8.73
N GLU A 69 10.12 22.51 -10.06
CA GLU A 69 9.65 23.63 -10.88
C GLU A 69 8.12 23.81 -10.83
N GLY A 70 7.39 22.97 -10.09
CA GLY A 70 5.95 23.09 -9.86
C GLY A 70 5.06 22.42 -10.92
N HIS A 71 5.65 21.75 -11.92
CA HIS A 71 4.90 21.02 -12.93
C HIS A 71 4.12 19.86 -12.29
N ALA A 72 2.80 19.83 -12.50
CA ALA A 72 1.99 18.72 -12.04
C ALA A 72 2.27 17.46 -12.88
N LEU A 73 2.22 16.30 -12.25
CA LEU A 73 2.28 15.02 -12.94
C LEU A 73 1.06 14.89 -13.87
N ALA A 74 1.30 14.64 -15.16
CA ALA A 74 0.25 14.18 -16.05
C ALA A 74 -0.01 12.70 -15.75
N GLY A 75 -1.11 12.41 -15.07
CA GLY A 75 -1.41 11.06 -14.58
C GLY A 75 -2.62 11.04 -13.65
N THR A 76 -2.87 9.88 -13.07
CA THR A 76 -3.94 9.68 -12.08
C THR A 76 -3.41 8.92 -10.89
N VAL A 77 -3.97 9.20 -9.71
CA VAL A 77 -3.71 8.41 -8.51
C VAL A 77 -5.01 7.77 -8.07
N THR A 78 -5.01 6.46 -7.89
CA THR A 78 -6.13 5.72 -7.32
C THR A 78 -5.71 5.15 -5.97
N ILE A 79 -6.55 5.37 -4.96
CA ILE A 79 -6.33 4.86 -3.60
C ILE A 79 -7.20 3.62 -3.43
N TYR A 80 -6.60 2.55 -2.93
CA TYR A 80 -7.25 1.30 -2.56
C TYR A 80 -7.01 1.01 -1.08
N GLU A 81 -8.01 0.43 -0.41
CA GLU A 81 -7.78 -0.37 0.79
C GLU A 81 -7.51 -1.81 0.34
N ALA A 82 -6.41 -2.39 0.79
CA ALA A 82 -6.18 -3.82 0.69
C ALA A 82 -6.93 -4.49 1.85
N VAL A 83 -8.14 -4.95 1.57
CA VAL A 83 -9.04 -5.51 2.58
C VAL A 83 -8.55 -6.89 3.03
N PRO A 84 -8.74 -7.24 4.32
CA PRO A 84 -8.34 -8.54 4.83
C PRO A 84 -9.09 -9.69 4.15
N VAL A 85 -8.35 -10.70 3.74
CA VAL A 85 -8.85 -11.98 3.24
C VAL A 85 -8.36 -13.09 4.19
N THR A 86 -9.28 -13.96 4.60
CA THR A 86 -8.97 -15.08 5.48
C THR A 86 -8.35 -16.23 4.69
N VAL A 87 -7.16 -16.64 5.10
CA VAL A 87 -6.52 -17.88 4.68
C VAL A 87 -6.94 -18.97 5.67
N GLU A 88 -7.81 -19.89 5.25
CA GLU A 88 -8.48 -20.85 6.13
C GLU A 88 -7.68 -22.13 6.41
N ALA A 89 -6.74 -22.48 5.52
CA ALA A 89 -6.08 -23.78 5.53
C ALA A 89 -4.62 -23.74 5.09
N ASN A 90 -3.83 -24.65 5.67
CA ASN A 90 -2.41 -24.82 5.32
C ASN A 90 -2.25 -25.73 4.10
N THR A 91 -1.22 -25.47 3.28
CA THR A 91 -0.81 -26.36 2.18
C THR A 91 -0.29 -27.69 2.72
N ARG A 92 -0.75 -28.78 2.10
CA ARG A 92 -0.41 -30.17 2.40
C ARG A 92 0.05 -30.89 1.13
N GLN A 93 0.48 -32.15 1.24
CA GLN A 93 0.96 -32.92 0.10
C GLN A 93 -0.04 -33.03 -1.05
N ALA A 94 -1.34 -33.10 -0.73
CA ALA A 94 -2.42 -33.16 -1.70
C ALA A 94 -3.49 -32.12 -1.33
N GLY A 95 -3.23 -30.86 -1.68
CA GLY A 95 -4.18 -29.75 -1.50
C GLY A 95 -4.05 -29.02 -0.16
N THR A 96 -5.18 -28.63 0.42
CA THR A 96 -5.29 -27.89 1.68
C THR A 96 -6.24 -28.58 2.64
N ALA A 97 -6.06 -28.38 3.96
CA ALA A 97 -7.02 -28.90 4.95
C ALA A 97 -7.22 -27.90 6.11
N VAL A 98 -8.48 -27.51 6.33
CA VAL A 98 -8.89 -26.59 7.41
C VAL A 98 -8.65 -27.26 8.77
N GLY A 99 -8.15 -26.48 9.72
CA GLY A 99 -7.91 -26.94 11.10
C GLY A 99 -6.81 -28.00 11.25
N LYS A 100 -6.08 -28.32 10.19
CA LYS A 100 -4.92 -29.20 10.25
C LYS A 100 -3.63 -28.37 10.23
N PRO A 101 -2.68 -28.67 11.14
CA PRO A 101 -1.42 -27.97 11.13
C PRO A 101 -0.64 -28.25 9.84
N ALA A 102 0.30 -27.36 9.58
CA ALA A 102 1.34 -27.53 8.59
C ALA A 102 2.02 -28.91 8.66
N GLU A 103 2.18 -29.57 7.50
CA GLU A 103 3.07 -30.73 7.39
C GLU A 103 4.52 -30.29 7.65
N GLU A 104 5.28 -31.11 8.37
CA GLU A 104 6.62 -30.76 8.83
C GLU A 104 7.55 -30.31 7.69
N ARG A 105 7.48 -30.98 6.55
CA ARG A 105 8.25 -30.64 5.34
C ARG A 105 7.92 -29.26 4.74
N HIS A 106 6.72 -28.71 5.01
CA HIS A 106 6.31 -27.40 4.51
C HIS A 106 6.53 -26.28 5.55
N ARG A 107 6.70 -26.61 6.83
CA ARG A 107 6.89 -25.61 7.91
C ARG A 107 8.00 -24.59 7.63
N PRO A 108 9.18 -24.96 7.08
CA PRO A 108 10.23 -23.97 6.80
C PRO A 108 9.86 -22.91 5.77
N PHE A 109 8.88 -23.20 4.90
CA PHE A 109 8.44 -22.31 3.82
C PHE A 109 7.15 -21.56 4.15
N GLN A 110 6.54 -21.83 5.31
CA GLN A 110 5.34 -21.15 5.72
C GLN A 110 5.67 -19.77 6.29
N ILE A 111 4.98 -18.78 5.75
CA ILE A 111 5.01 -17.42 6.30
C ILE A 111 4.21 -17.35 7.60
N ARG A 112 3.12 -18.12 7.69
CA ARG A 112 2.22 -18.18 8.83
C ARG A 112 1.34 -19.44 8.77
N GLU A 113 0.97 -19.95 9.93
CA GLU A 113 0.02 -21.06 10.05
C GLU A 113 -1.42 -20.54 10.01
N ALA A 114 -2.26 -21.14 9.16
CA ALA A 114 -3.69 -20.86 9.06
C ALA A 114 -4.48 -21.34 10.30
N PRO A 115 -5.57 -20.66 10.70
CA PRO A 115 -6.18 -19.52 10.01
C PRO A 115 -5.52 -18.17 10.33
N PHE A 116 -5.44 -17.30 9.33
CA PHE A 116 -5.02 -15.91 9.51
C PHE A 116 -5.61 -15.01 8.43
N ASP A 117 -5.65 -13.71 8.70
CA ASP A 117 -6.04 -12.71 7.71
C ASP A 117 -4.80 -12.04 7.10
N VAL A 118 -4.85 -11.79 5.80
CA VAL A 118 -3.84 -11.02 5.06
C VAL A 118 -4.54 -9.95 4.23
N ALA A 119 -4.02 -8.72 4.22
CA ALA A 119 -4.51 -7.66 3.35
C ALA A 119 -4.12 -7.99 1.90
N GLU A 120 -5.10 -8.27 1.04
CA GLU A 120 -4.83 -8.77 -0.32
C GLU A 120 -5.81 -8.25 -1.37
N ALA A 121 -7.11 -8.32 -1.12
CA ALA A 121 -8.09 -7.85 -2.11
C ALA A 121 -8.15 -6.31 -2.13
N LEU A 122 -8.03 -5.71 -3.32
CA LEU A 122 -8.03 -4.25 -3.46
C LEU A 122 -9.46 -3.73 -3.66
N ALA A 123 -9.88 -2.81 -2.81
CA ALA A 123 -11.13 -2.07 -2.95
C ALA A 123 -10.83 -0.57 -3.08
N ALA A 124 -11.22 0.05 -4.20
CA ALA A 124 -11.02 1.47 -4.40
C ALA A 124 -11.80 2.26 -3.34
N THR A 125 -11.14 3.21 -2.68
CA THR A 125 -11.77 3.97 -1.59
C THR A 125 -11.09 5.32 -1.36
N ASP A 126 -11.84 6.29 -0.84
CA ASP A 126 -11.33 7.55 -0.28
C ASP A 126 -11.44 7.58 1.25
N THR A 127 -11.88 6.50 1.87
CA THR A 127 -12.17 6.42 3.30
C THR A 127 -11.81 5.04 3.85
N VAL A 128 -11.25 4.99 5.05
CA VAL A 128 -10.93 3.74 5.73
C VAL A 128 -11.49 3.72 7.14
N ARG A 129 -12.04 2.58 7.55
CA ARG A 129 -12.50 2.38 8.93
C ARG A 129 -11.32 2.01 9.81
N LEU A 130 -11.03 2.83 10.80
CA LEU A 130 -9.97 2.58 11.77
C LEU A 130 -10.52 1.75 12.93
N GLN A 131 -9.77 0.73 13.35
CA GLN A 131 -10.10 -0.10 14.50
C GLN A 131 -8.86 -0.21 15.42
N PRO A 132 -9.05 -0.19 16.76
CA PRO A 132 -7.94 -0.37 17.69
C PRO A 132 -7.25 -1.70 17.47
N LYS A 133 -5.91 -1.70 17.46
CA LYS A 133 -5.08 -2.90 17.28
C LYS A 133 -5.24 -3.62 15.93
N VAL A 134 -5.86 -2.96 14.95
CA VAL A 134 -5.96 -3.45 13.58
C VAL A 134 -5.18 -2.51 12.66
N HIS A 135 -4.38 -3.10 11.80
CA HIS A 135 -3.62 -2.42 10.77
C HIS A 135 -4.38 -2.44 9.45
N SER A 136 -4.74 -1.26 8.93
CA SER A 136 -5.35 -1.12 7.59
C SER A 136 -4.27 -0.85 6.55
N ALA A 137 -4.24 -1.65 5.48
CA ALA A 137 -3.31 -1.48 4.37
C ALA A 137 -3.94 -0.60 3.28
N ILE A 138 -3.23 0.45 2.88
CA ILE A 138 -3.63 1.39 1.84
C ILE A 138 -2.61 1.33 0.71
N LEU A 139 -3.08 1.15 -0.52
CA LEU A 139 -2.28 1.19 -1.73
C LEU A 139 -2.61 2.45 -2.53
N CYS A 140 -1.61 3.26 -2.82
CA CYS A 140 -1.70 4.34 -3.80
C CYS A 140 -1.08 3.86 -5.11
N ASP A 141 -1.90 3.72 -6.14
CA ASP A 141 -1.46 3.38 -7.50
C ASP A 141 -1.40 4.67 -8.34
N VAL A 142 -0.19 5.04 -8.76
CA VAL A 142 0.09 6.23 -9.56
C VAL A 142 0.29 5.81 -11.01
N GLN A 143 -0.67 6.12 -11.86
CA GLN A 143 -0.59 5.92 -13.30
C GLN A 143 0.06 7.14 -13.96
N VAL A 144 1.18 6.95 -14.64
CA VAL A 144 1.95 8.01 -15.30
C VAL A 144 1.56 8.06 -16.78
N ALA A 145 1.02 9.19 -17.24
CA ALA A 145 0.63 9.32 -18.64
C ALA A 145 1.87 9.25 -19.56
N PRO A 146 1.73 8.75 -20.81
CA PRO A 146 2.80 8.79 -21.81
C PRO A 146 3.34 10.20 -22.10
N THR A 147 2.50 11.22 -21.87
CA THR A 147 2.80 12.65 -22.07
C THR A 147 3.41 13.34 -20.85
N ALA A 148 3.61 12.62 -19.73
CA ALA A 148 4.23 13.20 -18.55
C ALA A 148 5.64 13.72 -18.86
N SER A 149 6.00 14.86 -18.28
CA SER A 149 7.37 15.36 -18.35
C SER A 149 8.28 14.45 -17.51
N PRO A 150 9.50 14.14 -17.98
CA PRO A 150 10.50 13.48 -17.14
C PRO A 150 10.88 14.36 -15.94
N GLY A 151 11.22 13.73 -14.82
CA GLY A 151 11.66 14.42 -13.61
C GLY A 151 11.23 13.73 -12.32
N ARG A 152 11.72 14.25 -11.20
CA ARG A 152 11.36 13.79 -9.86
C ARG A 152 10.09 14.49 -9.40
N TYR A 153 9.07 13.72 -9.07
CA TYR A 153 7.80 14.20 -8.55
C TYR A 153 7.67 13.87 -7.07
N ARG A 154 7.18 14.83 -6.29
CA ARG A 154 6.93 14.68 -4.85
C ARG A 154 5.50 15.05 -4.50
N GLY A 155 4.94 14.33 -3.55
CA GLY A 155 3.62 14.54 -2.98
C GLY A 155 3.52 13.80 -1.64
N ALA A 156 2.30 13.65 -1.14
CA ALA A 156 2.07 12.91 0.10
C ALA A 156 0.67 12.28 0.10
N LEU A 157 0.55 11.12 0.75
CA LEU A 157 -0.72 10.58 1.21
C LEU A 157 -1.14 11.46 2.38
N GLU A 158 -2.32 12.04 2.26
CA GLU A 158 -2.99 12.79 3.30
C GLU A 158 -4.06 11.91 3.94
N VAL A 159 -4.04 11.86 5.27
CA VAL A 159 -5.05 11.16 6.06
C VAL A 159 -5.67 12.14 7.04
N ALA A 160 -6.94 12.48 6.81
CA ALA A 160 -7.71 13.33 7.70
C ALA A 160 -8.51 12.49 8.69
N CYS A 161 -8.26 12.68 9.98
CA CYS A 161 -8.88 11.89 11.06
C CYS A 161 -9.03 12.75 12.33
N GLY A 162 -10.24 12.80 12.89
CA GLY A 162 -10.59 13.59 14.09
C GLY A 162 -10.13 15.05 14.07
N GLY A 163 -10.30 15.72 12.93
CA GLY A 163 -9.96 17.14 12.77
C GLY A 163 -8.47 17.42 12.57
N GLN A 164 -7.63 16.38 12.48
CA GLN A 164 -6.21 16.49 12.18
C GLN A 164 -5.92 15.87 10.81
N THR A 165 -4.90 16.41 10.12
CA THR A 165 -4.38 15.85 8.88
C THR A 165 -2.97 15.35 9.12
N PHE A 166 -2.73 14.09 8.75
CA PHE A 166 -1.45 13.41 8.83
C PHE A 166 -0.93 13.17 7.41
N THR A 167 0.38 13.20 7.22
CA THR A 167 0.98 13.02 5.90
C THR A 167 2.07 11.97 5.89
N SER A 168 2.23 11.28 4.76
CA SER A 168 3.36 10.40 4.47
C SER A 168 3.81 10.60 3.03
N PRO A 169 5.11 10.81 2.77
CA PRO A 169 5.59 11.22 1.46
C PRO A 169 5.45 10.14 0.38
N LEU A 170 5.18 10.56 -0.85
CA LEU A 170 5.31 9.76 -2.07
C LEU A 170 6.34 10.45 -2.96
N GLU A 171 7.30 9.68 -3.46
CA GLU A 171 8.31 10.18 -4.39
C GLU A 171 8.53 9.18 -5.51
N LEU A 172 8.41 9.65 -6.75
CA LEU A 172 8.71 8.89 -7.96
C LEU A 172 9.58 9.70 -8.92
N GLU A 173 10.34 9.00 -9.73
CA GLU A 173 11.15 9.58 -10.80
C GLU A 173 10.64 9.09 -12.14
N VAL A 174 10.12 10.01 -12.95
CA VAL A 174 9.66 9.73 -14.31
C VAL A 174 10.85 9.83 -15.26
N TYR A 175 11.22 8.72 -15.88
CA TYR A 175 12.34 8.67 -16.83
C TYR A 175 11.90 9.10 -18.24
N PRO A 176 12.81 9.61 -19.09
CA PRO A 176 12.52 10.02 -20.47
C PRO A 176 12.23 8.85 -21.43
N VAL A 177 12.03 7.64 -20.90
CA VAL A 177 11.67 6.44 -21.66
C VAL A 177 10.16 6.25 -21.59
N GLN A 178 9.54 5.82 -22.69
CA GLN A 178 8.10 5.61 -22.77
C GLN A 178 7.80 4.14 -23.08
N LEU A 179 6.85 3.56 -22.34
CA LEU A 179 6.36 2.22 -22.66
C LEU A 179 5.55 2.24 -23.97
N PRO A 180 5.66 1.19 -24.80
CA PRO A 180 4.79 1.03 -25.97
C PRO A 180 3.32 1.00 -25.55
N LYS A 181 2.45 1.63 -26.32
CA LYS A 181 0.99 1.63 -26.07
C LYS A 181 0.41 0.21 -26.04
N ASP A 182 0.91 -0.63 -26.93
CA ASP A 182 0.56 -2.05 -27.03
C ASP A 182 1.73 -2.87 -26.50
N SER A 183 1.86 -2.91 -25.18
CA SER A 183 2.80 -3.80 -24.52
C SER A 183 2.30 -5.24 -24.67
N LEU A 184 2.63 -5.87 -25.79
CA LEU A 184 2.48 -7.31 -26.00
C LEU A 184 3.54 -8.03 -25.17
N PHE A 185 3.43 -7.97 -23.84
CA PHE A 185 4.05 -9.01 -23.03
C PHE A 185 3.47 -10.32 -23.54
N SER A 186 4.29 -11.16 -24.17
CA SER A 186 3.94 -12.54 -24.48
C SER A 186 3.96 -13.34 -23.16
N SER A 187 3.07 -12.95 -22.25
CA SER A 187 2.86 -13.55 -20.94
C SER A 187 1.42 -14.02 -20.90
N SER A 188 1.24 -15.33 -20.83
CA SER A 188 -0.06 -15.95 -20.61
C SER A 188 -0.12 -16.40 -19.17
N HIS A 189 -1.02 -15.81 -18.39
CA HIS A 189 -1.35 -16.29 -17.06
C HIS A 189 -2.45 -17.35 -17.19
N TRP A 190 -2.24 -18.53 -16.62
CA TRP A 190 -3.24 -19.59 -16.58
C TRP A 190 -4.13 -19.31 -15.37
N PHE A 191 -5.43 -19.13 -15.60
CA PHE A 191 -6.45 -18.97 -14.57
C PHE A 191 -7.12 -20.31 -14.28
#